data_AF-A0A199V9J1-F1
#
_entry.id   AF-A0A199V9J1-F1
#
_cell.length_a   1.000
_cell.length_b   1.000
_cell.length_c   1.000
_cell.angle_alpha   90.00
_cell.angle_beta   90.00
_cell.angle_gamma   90.00
#
_symmetry.space_group_name_H-M   'P 1'
#
loop_
_entity.id
_entity.type
_entity.pdbx_description
1 polymer ?
#
loop_
_entity_poly.entity_id
_entity_poly.type
_entity_poly.pdbx_seq_one_letter_code
_entity_poly.pdbx_strand_id
1 'polypeptide(L)'
;MINWELKNCCDRRQVVFIACIGVFIFVILALWRTVLLTPFKLITVFLHETSHALACKLTCGDVEGMQVHANEGGSTQTRGGIYWIILPAGYLGSSFWGMVFILASTNLLTTRIAAGCFILALFVVLFVAKNWTLRGLCIDIYDDLISRRVHSSDAEKFAEICPCPCTGVGWGIIWGMISFVFLCGSIYLGLVILS
;
A
#
# COMPACT_ATOMS: atom_id res chain seq x y z
N MET A 1 10.94 -10.20 -30.67
CA MET A 1 11.57 -10.00 -29.35
C MET A 1 10.99 -8.73 -28.77
N ILE A 2 10.48 -8.76 -27.54
CA ILE A 2 9.94 -7.57 -26.86
C ILE A 2 11.11 -6.60 -26.64
N ASN A 3 11.06 -5.42 -27.25
CA ASN A 3 12.08 -4.39 -27.05
C ASN A 3 11.80 -3.70 -25.72
N TRP A 4 12.65 -3.95 -24.72
CA TRP A 4 12.62 -3.30 -23.42
C TRP A 4 13.38 -1.97 -23.39
N GLU A 5 13.91 -1.54 -24.54
CA GLU A 5 14.67 -0.29 -24.66
C GLU A 5 13.74 0.88 -24.96
N LEU A 6 13.77 1.91 -24.11
CA LEU A 6 13.04 3.15 -24.27
C LEU A 6 13.69 4.01 -25.37
N LYS A 7 13.55 3.60 -26.65
CA LYS A 7 14.28 4.22 -27.77
C LYS A 7 13.71 5.56 -28.23
N ASN A 8 12.41 5.80 -28.06
CA ASN A 8 11.73 6.99 -28.59
C ASN A 8 10.85 7.67 -27.53
N CYS A 9 11.46 8.35 -26.56
CA CYS A 9 10.72 9.29 -25.70
C CYS A 9 10.73 10.69 -26.33
N CYS A 10 9.65 11.49 -26.27
CA CYS A 10 8.39 11.26 -25.56
C CYS A 10 7.16 11.58 -26.44
N ASP A 11 6.28 10.58 -26.63
CA ASP A 11 4.94 10.80 -27.21
C ASP A 11 4.04 11.54 -26.23
N ARG A 12 2.99 12.21 -26.73
CA ARG A 12 2.01 12.94 -25.92
C ARG A 12 1.42 12.07 -24.81
N ARG A 13 1.21 10.77 -25.05
CA ARG A 13 0.69 9.83 -24.04
C ARG A 13 1.67 9.58 -22.90
N GLN A 14 2.96 9.45 -23.20
CA GLN A 14 4.01 9.27 -22.17
C GLN A 14 4.16 10.53 -21.32
N VAL A 15 4.13 11.72 -21.93
CA VAL A 15 4.18 13.00 -21.20
C VAL A 15 2.98 13.15 -20.28
N VAL A 16 1.76 12.86 -20.77
CA VAL A 16 0.55 12.90 -19.95
C VAL A 16 0.63 11.90 -18.78
N PHE A 17 1.13 10.69 -19.01
CA PHE A 17 1.29 9.68 -17.96
C PHE A 17 2.24 10.14 -16.84
N ILE A 18 3.45 10.62 -17.19
CA ILE A 18 4.41 11.15 -16.20
C ILE A 18 3.84 12.36 -15.47
N ALA A 19 3.21 13.29 -16.20
CA ALA A 19 2.62 14.50 -15.63
C ALA A 19 1.50 14.14 -14.63
N CYS A 20 0.61 13.21 -14.97
CA CYS A 20 -0.42 12.73 -14.07
C CYS A 20 0.16 12.13 -12.79
N ILE A 21 1.16 11.24 -12.90
CA ILE A 21 1.81 10.63 -11.73
C ILE A 21 2.46 11.70 -10.85
N GLY A 22 3.20 12.65 -11.44
CA GLY A 22 3.84 13.74 -10.69
C GLY A 22 2.83 14.62 -9.94
N VAL A 23 1.72 14.98 -10.59
CA VAL A 23 0.63 15.74 -9.94
C VAL A 23 0.01 14.94 -8.80
N PHE A 24 -0.29 13.66 -9.00
CA PHE A 24 -0.86 12.82 -7.94
C PHE A 24 0.07 12.66 -6.74
N ILE A 25 1.38 12.47 -6.96
CA ILE A 25 2.36 12.43 -5.87
C ILE A 25 2.34 13.72 -5.07
N PHE A 26 2.36 14.88 -5.74
CA PHE A 26 2.33 16.17 -5.07
C PHE A 26 1.04 16.38 -4.27
N VAL A 27 -0.11 16.06 -4.87
CA VAL A 27 -1.43 16.16 -4.23
C VAL A 27 -1.50 15.24 -3.00
N ILE A 28 -1.02 14.00 -3.10
CA ILE A 28 -1.02 13.05 -1.97
C ILE A 28 -0.15 13.55 -0.82
N LEU A 29 1.05 14.06 -1.12
CA LEU A 29 1.95 14.62 -0.09
C LEU A 29 1.34 15.86 0.57
N ALA A 30 0.73 16.75 -0.21
CA ALA A 30 0.08 17.95 0.31
C ALA A 30 -1.16 17.64 1.16
N LEU A 31 -1.98 16.67 0.74
CA LEU A 31 -3.21 16.28 1.42
C LEU A 31 -3.03 15.16 2.45
N TRP A 32 -1.78 14.72 2.72
CA TRP A 32 -1.50 13.56 3.58
C TRP A 32 -2.14 13.63 4.96
N ARG A 33 -2.23 14.84 5.55
CA ARG A 33 -2.85 15.05 6.87
C ARG A 33 -4.36 15.27 6.84
N THR A 34 -4.98 15.26 5.66
CA THR A 34 -6.41 15.57 5.52
C THR A 34 -7.25 14.30 5.58
N VAL A 35 -8.47 14.44 6.12
CA VAL A 35 -9.45 13.35 6.22
C VAL A 35 -9.89 12.83 4.83
N LEU A 36 -9.66 13.62 3.77
CA LEU A 36 -9.96 13.22 2.41
C LEU A 36 -9.17 11.98 1.96
N LEU A 37 -7.95 11.80 2.49
CA LEU A 37 -7.11 10.64 2.14
C LEU A 37 -7.32 9.44 3.07
N THR A 38 -8.02 9.59 4.21
CA THR A 38 -8.31 8.49 5.14
C THR A 38 -8.90 7.23 4.48
N PRO A 39 -9.92 7.29 3.60
CA PRO A 39 -10.43 6.08 2.95
C PRO A 39 -9.39 5.41 2.04
N PHE A 40 -8.50 6.18 1.40
CA PHE A 40 -7.42 5.64 0.58
C PHE A 40 -6.36 4.97 1.44
N LYS A 41 -5.98 5.59 2.57
CA LYS A 41 -5.04 5.00 3.53
C LYS A 41 -5.56 3.69 4.13
N LEU A 42 -6.84 3.64 4.50
CA LEU A 42 -7.48 2.42 5.02
C LEU A 42 -7.44 1.28 4.00
N ILE A 43 -7.60 1.55 2.70
CA ILE A 43 -7.40 0.52 1.67
C ILE A 43 -5.96 0.07 1.60
N THR A 44 -5.00 0.99 1.68
CA THR A 44 -3.58 0.62 1.69
C THR A 44 -3.27 -0.31 2.86
N VAL A 45 -3.81 -0.04 4.05
CA VAL A 45 -3.70 -0.92 5.22
C VAL A 45 -4.41 -2.25 4.99
N PHE A 46 -5.62 -2.26 4.42
CA PHE A 46 -6.30 -3.50 4.09
C PHE A 46 -5.49 -4.38 3.13
N LEU A 47 -4.89 -3.81 2.09
CA LEU A 47 -4.01 -4.53 1.16
C LEU A 47 -2.73 -5.01 1.84
N HIS A 48 -2.17 -4.22 2.77
CA HIS A 48 -1.02 -4.59 3.60
C HIS A 48 -1.31 -5.85 4.43
N GLU A 49 -2.40 -5.83 5.19
CA GLU A 49 -2.84 -6.95 6.02
C GLU A 49 -3.22 -8.18 5.17
N THR A 50 -3.86 -7.96 4.03
CA THR A 50 -4.17 -9.04 3.08
C THR A 50 -2.89 -9.70 2.57
N SER A 51 -1.81 -8.95 2.38
CA SER A 51 -0.53 -9.51 1.97
C SER A 51 0.14 -10.34 3.08
N HIS A 52 0.01 -9.96 4.35
CA HIS A 52 0.40 -10.82 5.47
C HIS A 52 -0.40 -12.13 5.49
N ALA A 53 -1.73 -12.04 5.35
CA ALA A 53 -2.61 -13.20 5.33
C ALA A 53 -2.30 -14.15 4.16
N LEU A 54 -2.02 -13.58 2.97
CA LEU A 54 -1.65 -14.36 1.78
C LEU A 54 -0.30 -15.05 1.98
N ALA A 55 0.71 -14.34 2.49
CA ALA A 55 2.02 -14.93 2.78
C ALA A 55 1.95 -16.03 3.86
N CYS A 56 1.07 -15.86 4.86
CA CYS A 56 0.81 -16.90 5.86
C CYS A 56 0.27 -18.16 5.19
N LYS A 57 -0.77 -18.03 4.37
CA LYS A 57 -1.35 -19.17 3.62
C LYS A 57 -0.33 -19.83 2.69
N LEU A 58 0.49 -19.05 1.98
CA LEU A 58 1.54 -19.57 1.09
C LEU A 58 2.66 -20.29 1.84
N THR A 59 2.91 -19.94 3.10
CA THR A 59 3.90 -20.60 3.97
C THR A 59 3.28 -21.72 4.81
N CYS A 60 2.11 -22.22 4.42
CA CYS A 60 1.35 -23.27 5.11
C CYS A 60 0.94 -22.91 6.56
N GLY A 61 0.84 -21.62 6.88
CA GLY A 61 0.22 -21.14 8.11
C GLY A 61 -1.29 -20.97 7.96
N ASP A 62 -1.98 -20.76 9.08
CA ASP A 62 -3.40 -20.46 9.12
C ASP A 62 -3.67 -19.02 9.53
N VAL A 63 -4.76 -18.43 9.02
CA VAL A 63 -5.13 -17.04 9.31
C VAL A 63 -6.37 -17.08 10.19
N GLU A 64 -6.20 -16.73 11.47
CA GLU A 64 -7.28 -16.78 12.46
C GLU A 64 -8.21 -15.57 12.33
N GLY A 65 -7.68 -14.44 11.88
CA GLY A 65 -8.48 -13.25 11.62
C GLY A 65 -7.63 -12.08 11.14
N MET A 66 -8.30 -11.12 10.49
CA MET A 66 -7.69 -9.89 10.01
C MET A 66 -8.55 -8.72 10.45
N GLN A 67 -7.94 -7.73 11.10
CA GLN A 67 -8.62 -6.53 11.57
C GLN A 67 -7.94 -5.31 10.98
N VAL A 68 -8.74 -4.39 10.44
CA VAL A 68 -8.30 -3.08 9.98
C VAL A 68 -8.94 -2.05 10.88
N HIS A 69 -8.12 -1.27 11.56
CA HIS A 69 -8.56 -0.25 12.49
C HIS A 69 -8.70 1.10 11.79
N ALA A 70 -9.60 1.94 12.30
CA ALA A 70 -9.86 3.27 11.72
C ALA A 70 -8.68 4.24 11.88
N ASN A 71 -7.79 3.98 12.84
CA ASN A 71 -6.59 4.77 13.13
C ASN A 71 -5.40 4.45 12.20
N GLU A 72 -5.68 4.07 10.95
CA GLU A 72 -4.66 3.73 9.95
C GLU A 72 -3.77 2.51 10.34
N GLY A 73 -4.17 1.73 11.35
CA GLY A 73 -3.48 0.52 11.80
C GLY A 73 -4.17 -0.77 11.35
N GLY A 74 -3.41 -1.86 11.24
CA GLY A 74 -3.92 -3.19 10.91
C GLY A 74 -3.32 -4.24 11.84
N SER A 75 -4.01 -5.36 11.97
CA SER A 75 -3.50 -6.54 12.69
C SER A 75 -4.03 -7.81 12.05
N THR A 76 -3.14 -8.59 11.46
CA THR A 76 -3.42 -9.95 10.99
C THR A 76 -2.95 -10.98 12.01
N GLN A 77 -3.89 -11.76 12.52
CA GLN A 77 -3.60 -12.88 13.43
C GLN A 77 -3.33 -14.13 12.61
N THR A 78 -2.08 -14.59 12.66
CA THR A 78 -1.59 -15.76 11.93
C THR A 78 -1.14 -16.84 12.91
N ARG A 79 -1.50 -18.09 12.64
CA ARG A 79 -1.08 -19.27 13.39
C ARG A 79 -0.16 -20.13 12.52
N GLY A 80 1.11 -20.19 12.91
CA GLY A 80 2.14 -20.91 12.14
C GLY A 80 2.57 -20.15 10.89
N GLY A 81 3.22 -20.87 9.97
CA GLY A 81 3.88 -20.27 8.81
C GLY A 81 5.27 -19.70 9.14
N ILE A 82 5.92 -19.13 8.12
CA ILE A 82 7.27 -18.59 8.24
C ILE A 82 7.18 -17.07 8.47
N TYR A 83 7.29 -16.62 9.72
CA TYR A 83 7.22 -15.19 10.08
C TYR A 83 8.23 -14.32 9.32
N TRP A 84 9.37 -14.91 8.95
CA TRP A 84 10.40 -14.29 8.09
C TRP A 84 9.89 -13.86 6.70
N ILE A 85 8.82 -14.49 6.19
CA ILE A 85 8.18 -14.15 4.91
C ILE A 85 6.90 -13.37 5.16
N ILE A 86 6.17 -13.70 6.22
CA ILE A 86 4.89 -13.07 6.55
C ILE A 86 5.09 -11.57 6.86
N LEU A 87 5.99 -11.22 7.76
CA LEU A 87 6.23 -9.82 8.16
C LEU A 87 6.67 -8.89 7.02
N PRO A 88 7.63 -9.25 6.13
CA PRO A 88 7.96 -8.38 5.01
C PRO A 88 6.87 -8.35 3.93
N ALA A 89 5.99 -9.35 3.88
CA ALA A 89 4.94 -9.41 2.86
C ALA A 89 3.96 -8.23 2.93
N GLY A 90 3.75 -7.62 4.11
CA GLY A 90 2.94 -6.41 4.22
C GLY A 90 3.53 -5.26 3.40
N TYR A 91 4.76 -4.83 3.71
CA TYR A 91 5.44 -3.72 3.02
C TYR A 91 5.69 -4.02 1.53
N LEU A 92 6.12 -5.25 1.22
CA LEU A 92 6.32 -5.67 -0.17
C LEU A 92 5.00 -5.72 -0.94
N GLY A 93 3.95 -6.22 -0.31
CA GLY A 93 2.61 -6.31 -0.86
C GLY A 93 2.03 -4.95 -1.20
N SER A 94 2.08 -3.99 -0.27
CA SER A 94 1.62 -2.62 -0.52
C SER A 94 2.35 -1.98 -1.71
N SER A 95 3.68 -2.18 -1.80
CA SER A 95 4.50 -1.67 -2.92
C SER A 95 4.12 -2.32 -4.26
N PHE A 96 3.91 -3.65 -4.24
CA PHE A 96 3.50 -4.42 -5.41
C PHE A 96 2.11 -4.01 -5.92
N TRP A 97 1.11 -3.90 -5.05
CA TRP A 97 -0.23 -3.44 -5.43
C TRP A 97 -0.21 -2.00 -5.97
N GLY A 98 0.61 -1.12 -5.40
CA GLY A 98 0.83 0.23 -5.93
C GLY A 98 1.35 0.21 -7.37
N MET A 99 2.37 -0.61 -7.65
CA MET A 99 2.86 -0.82 -9.02
C MET A 99 1.75 -1.34 -9.95
N VAL A 100 0.97 -2.33 -9.52
CA VAL A 100 -0.14 -2.88 -10.33
C VAL A 100 -1.16 -1.81 -10.69
N PHE A 101 -1.54 -0.93 -9.76
CA PHE A 101 -2.47 0.15 -10.05
C PHE A 101 -1.90 1.20 -11.01
N ILE A 102 -0.61 1.54 -10.90
CA ILE A 102 0.07 2.45 -11.84
C ILE A 102 0.12 1.83 -13.24
N LEU A 103 0.44 0.54 -13.35
CA LEU A 103 0.47 -0.14 -14.65
C LEU A 103 -0.93 -0.32 -15.24
N ALA A 104 -1.95 -0.58 -14.40
CA ALA A 104 -3.34 -0.65 -14.82
C ALA A 104 -3.84 0.69 -15.39
N SER A 105 -3.25 1.83 -14.99
CA SER A 105 -3.67 3.14 -15.48
C SER A 105 -3.27 3.44 -16.93
N THR A 106 -2.42 2.60 -17.54
CA THR A 106 -1.92 2.79 -18.92
C THR A 106 -3.01 2.61 -19.99
N ASN A 107 -4.07 1.86 -19.69
CA ASN A 107 -5.12 1.49 -20.64
C ASN A 107 -6.50 1.78 -20.07
N LEU A 108 -7.38 2.43 -20.85
CA LEU A 108 -8.72 2.83 -20.37
C LEU A 108 -9.58 1.65 -19.87
N LEU A 109 -9.49 0.50 -20.52
CA LEU A 109 -10.23 -0.70 -20.10
C LEU A 109 -9.75 -1.19 -18.73
N THR A 110 -8.43 -1.32 -18.58
CA THR A 110 -7.79 -1.80 -17.36
C THR A 110 -7.97 -0.80 -16.22
N THR A 111 -7.93 0.51 -16.49
CA THR A 111 -8.25 1.58 -15.54
C THR A 111 -9.69 1.47 -15.05
N ARG A 112 -10.67 1.21 -15.93
CA ARG A 112 -12.08 1.08 -15.54
C ARG A 112 -12.31 -0.15 -14.66
N ILE A 113 -11.69 -1.28 -15.01
CA ILE A 113 -11.76 -2.50 -14.21
C ILE A 113 -11.12 -2.25 -12.84
N ALA A 114 -9.90 -1.68 -12.81
CA ALA A 114 -9.20 -1.36 -11.58
C ALA A 114 -9.98 -0.38 -10.69
N ALA A 115 -10.57 0.66 -11.28
CA ALA A 115 -11.43 1.62 -10.58
C ALA A 115 -12.70 0.95 -10.01
N GLY A 116 -13.33 0.05 -10.78
CA GLY A 116 -14.48 -0.73 -10.32
C GLY A 116 -14.13 -1.63 -9.12
N CYS A 117 -13.02 -2.37 -9.20
CA CYS A 117 -12.51 -3.17 -8.09
C CYS A 117 -12.15 -2.31 -6.87
N PHE A 118 -11.56 -1.13 -7.09
CA PHE A 118 -11.19 -0.20 -6.02
C PHE A 118 -12.42 0.40 -5.33
N ILE A 119 -13.44 0.81 -6.10
CA ILE A 119 -14.72 1.30 -5.56
C ILE A 119 -15.42 0.20 -4.77
N LEU A 120 -15.41 -1.05 -5.28
CA LEU A 120 -15.97 -2.18 -4.56
C LEU A 120 -15.23 -2.43 -3.25
N ALA A 121 -13.89 -2.38 -3.25
CA ALA A 121 -13.08 -2.50 -2.05
C ALA A 121 -13.37 -1.37 -1.04
N LEU A 122 -13.46 -0.12 -1.51
CA LEU A 122 -13.90 1.03 -0.69
C LEU A 122 -15.27 0.76 -0.07
N PHE A 123 -16.22 0.29 -0.87
CA PHE A 123 -17.58 0.00 -0.41
C PHE A 123 -17.58 -1.09 0.66
N VAL A 124 -16.86 -2.19 0.44
CA VAL A 124 -16.73 -3.27 1.43
C VAL A 124 -16.10 -2.75 2.72
N VAL A 125 -15.02 -1.98 2.66
CA VAL A 125 -14.37 -1.42 3.86
C VAL A 125 -15.31 -0.46 4.60
N LEU A 126 -16.02 0.41 3.89
CA LEU A 126 -16.98 1.35 4.49
C LEU A 126 -18.17 0.64 5.16
N PHE A 127 -18.62 -0.50 4.62
CA PHE A 127 -19.73 -1.28 5.19
C PHE A 127 -19.28 -2.25 6.29
N VAL A 128 -18.07 -2.79 6.20
CA VAL A 128 -17.46 -3.67 7.22
C VAL A 128 -17.00 -2.86 8.44
N ALA A 129 -16.69 -1.57 8.27
CA ALA A 129 -16.52 -0.62 9.36
C ALA A 129 -17.86 -0.41 10.10
N LYS A 130 -18.17 -1.34 11.01
CA LYS A 130 -19.45 -1.56 11.69
C LYS A 130 -19.85 -0.47 12.71
N ASN A 131 -19.39 0.77 12.57
CA ASN A 131 -19.74 1.85 13.49
C ASN A 131 -20.35 3.07 12.79
N TRP A 132 -21.47 3.53 13.34
CA TRP A 132 -22.11 4.82 13.06
C TRP A 132 -21.18 6.04 13.34
N THR A 133 -19.99 5.82 13.91
CA THR A 133 -18.95 6.83 14.14
C THR A 133 -18.18 7.25 12.88
N LEU A 134 -18.40 6.62 11.71
CA LEU A 134 -17.96 7.21 10.45
C LEU A 134 -18.70 8.53 10.11
N ARG A 135 -19.84 8.81 10.77
CA ARG A 135 -20.47 10.16 10.81
C ARG A 135 -19.76 11.13 11.75
N GLY A 136 -18.88 10.64 12.62
CA GLY A 136 -17.99 11.41 13.49
C GLY A 136 -16.70 11.87 12.80
N LEU A 137 -16.76 12.06 11.47
CA LEU A 137 -15.70 12.62 10.61
C LEU A 137 -15.17 14.00 11.08
N CYS A 138 -15.77 14.59 12.13
CA CYS A 138 -15.41 15.88 12.71
C CYS A 138 -14.87 15.83 14.16
N ILE A 139 -14.81 14.67 14.84
CA ILE A 139 -14.37 14.62 16.27
C ILE A 139 -13.04 13.86 16.46
N ASP A 140 -12.63 13.01 15.52
CA ASP A 140 -11.40 12.21 15.66
C ASP A 140 -10.09 13.00 15.50
N ILE A 141 -10.17 14.29 15.16
CA ILE A 141 -8.99 15.19 15.09
C ILE A 141 -8.46 15.52 16.50
N TYR A 142 -9.27 15.37 17.55
CA TYR A 142 -8.86 15.74 18.91
C TYR A 142 -8.19 14.60 19.69
N ASP A 143 -8.56 13.34 19.43
CA ASP A 143 -7.97 12.17 20.11
C ASP A 143 -6.67 11.69 19.45
N ASP A 144 -6.47 11.90 18.15
CA ASP A 144 -5.21 11.56 17.46
C ASP A 144 -4.01 12.46 17.84
N LEU A 145 -4.23 13.57 18.54
CA LEU A 145 -3.16 14.39 19.11
C LEU A 145 -2.63 13.82 20.44
N ILE A 146 -3.37 12.93 21.11
CA ILE A 146 -3.02 12.36 22.41
C ILE A 146 -3.61 10.94 22.52
N SER A 147 -2.97 9.90 21.98
CA SER A 147 -2.84 8.60 22.66
C SER A 147 -2.25 7.51 21.74
N ARG A 148 -1.09 7.01 22.17
CA ARG A 148 -0.43 5.73 21.85
C ARG A 148 0.02 5.51 20.40
N ARG A 149 1.27 5.92 20.16
CA ARG A 149 2.23 5.08 19.41
C ARG A 149 2.22 3.68 20.03
N VAL A 150 1.53 2.73 19.40
CA VAL A 150 1.82 1.32 19.62
C VAL A 150 3.21 1.11 19.04
N HIS A 151 4.20 1.06 19.92
CA HIS A 151 5.64 0.94 19.62
C HIS A 151 6.01 -0.46 19.09
N SER A 152 5.22 -1.01 18.16
CA SER A 152 5.53 -2.29 17.52
C SER A 152 5.04 -2.28 16.06
N SER A 153 5.81 -1.61 15.22
CA SER A 153 5.70 -1.72 13.76
C SER A 153 6.18 -3.09 13.25
N ASP A 154 5.74 -3.53 12.08
CA ASP A 154 6.23 -4.80 11.52
C ASP A 154 7.73 -4.77 11.24
N ALA A 155 8.30 -3.58 11.02
CA ALA A 155 9.74 -3.37 10.97
C ALA A 155 10.44 -3.59 12.33
N GLU A 156 9.82 -3.21 13.45
CA GLU A 156 10.32 -3.51 14.80
C GLU A 156 10.19 -5.01 15.11
N LYS A 157 9.05 -5.64 14.80
CA LYS A 157 8.88 -7.10 14.95
C LYS A 157 9.87 -7.89 14.09
N PHE A 158 10.15 -7.42 12.87
CA PHE A 158 11.15 -8.03 12.00
C PHE A 158 12.57 -7.85 12.55
N ALA A 159 12.87 -6.71 13.18
CA ALA A 159 14.16 -6.46 13.84
C ALA A 159 14.41 -7.42 15.03
N GLU A 160 13.38 -7.83 15.76
CA GLU A 160 13.49 -8.83 16.84
C GLU A 160 13.84 -10.22 16.29
N ILE A 161 13.34 -10.58 15.10
CA ILE A 161 13.59 -11.87 14.47
C ILE A 161 14.92 -11.87 13.68
N CYS A 162 15.33 -10.72 13.12
CA CYS A 162 16.58 -10.54 12.40
C CYS A 162 17.38 -9.35 12.98
N PRO A 163 18.34 -9.59 13.89
CA PRO A 163 19.05 -8.53 14.62
C PRO A 163 20.04 -7.68 13.80
N CYS A 164 20.12 -7.83 12.47
CA CYS A 164 20.99 -7.03 11.60
C CYS A 164 20.12 -6.45 10.47
N PRO A 165 19.81 -5.14 10.38
CA PRO A 165 20.43 -3.94 10.97
C PRO A 165 19.73 -3.43 12.24
N CYS A 166 20.50 -2.82 13.14
CA CYS A 166 20.32 -2.76 14.59
C CYS A 166 19.09 -2.00 15.17
N THR A 167 18.07 -1.60 14.40
CA THR A 167 16.83 -0.97 14.91
C THR A 167 15.67 -1.13 13.92
N GLY A 168 14.42 -1.06 14.39
CA GLY A 168 13.23 -1.02 13.51
C GLY A 168 13.26 0.14 12.49
N VAL A 169 13.95 1.24 12.80
CA VAL A 169 14.21 2.35 11.88
C VAL A 169 15.06 1.92 10.69
N GLY A 170 16.08 1.07 10.91
CA GLY A 170 16.95 0.55 9.86
C GLY A 170 16.18 -0.29 8.85
N TRP A 171 15.32 -1.19 9.33
CA TRP A 171 14.41 -1.95 8.47
C TRP A 171 13.41 -1.04 7.76
N GLY A 172 12.89 -0.01 8.43
CA GLY A 172 12.02 1.00 7.80
C GLY A 172 12.67 1.70 6.60
N ILE A 173 13.96 2.05 6.69
CA ILE A 173 14.71 2.66 5.56
C ILE A 173 14.84 1.67 4.40
N ILE A 174 15.17 0.41 4.69
CA ILE A 174 15.31 -0.64 3.67
C ILE A 174 13.98 -0.84 2.93
N TRP A 175 12.87 -0.94 3.66
CA TRP A 175 11.55 -1.05 3.05
C TRP A 175 11.20 0.17 2.21
N GLY A 176 11.51 1.38 2.70
CA GLY A 176 11.36 2.61 1.93
C GLY A 176 12.14 2.61 0.61
N MET A 177 13.39 2.12 0.62
CA MET A 177 14.19 1.97 -0.60
C MET A 177 13.57 0.97 -1.58
N ILE A 178 13.07 -0.16 -1.08
CA ILE A 178 12.40 -1.15 -1.93
C ILE A 178 11.14 -0.55 -2.56
N SER A 179 10.30 0.13 -1.78
CA SER A 179 9.11 0.82 -2.30
C SER A 179 9.47 1.86 -3.37
N PHE A 180 10.57 2.59 -3.20
CA PHE A 180 11.06 3.52 -4.20
C PHE A 180 11.46 2.82 -5.52
N VAL A 181 12.14 1.67 -5.43
CA VAL A 181 12.48 0.86 -6.62
C VAL A 181 11.22 0.38 -7.34
N PHE A 182 10.20 -0.08 -6.61
CA PHE A 182 8.92 -0.47 -7.21
C PHE A 182 8.23 0.71 -7.91
N LEU A 183 8.26 1.90 -7.31
CA LEU A 183 7.71 3.11 -7.92
C LEU A 183 8.45 3.47 -9.23
N CYS A 184 9.78 3.58 -9.20
CA CYS A 184 10.59 3.85 -10.38
C CYS A 184 10.40 2.77 -11.47
N GLY A 185 10.38 1.51 -11.08
CA GLY A 185 10.12 0.37 -11.96
C GLY A 185 8.76 0.44 -12.62
N SER A 186 7.70 0.81 -11.88
CA SER A 186 6.35 0.98 -12.42
C SER A 186 6.25 2.10 -13.45
N ILE A 187 6.96 3.22 -13.22
CA ILE A 187 7.00 4.34 -14.16
C ILE A 187 7.74 3.92 -15.43
N TYR A 188 8.90 3.27 -15.30
CA TYR A 188 9.67 2.78 -16.43
C TYR A 188 8.87 1.79 -17.28
N LEU A 189 8.26 0.77 -16.64
CA LEU A 189 7.42 -0.20 -17.32
C LEU A 189 6.20 0.46 -17.97
N GLY A 190 5.56 1.42 -17.30
CA GLY A 190 4.46 2.20 -17.88
C GLY A 190 4.89 2.95 -19.14
N LEU A 191 6.09 3.52 -19.16
CA LEU A 191 6.64 4.21 -20.33
C LEU A 191 6.96 3.25 -21.49
N VAL A 192 7.50 2.07 -21.19
CA VAL A 192 7.75 1.02 -22.19
C VAL A 192 6.44 0.44 -22.74
N ILE A 193 5.38 0.34 -21.93
CA ILE A 193 4.05 -0.10 -22.40
C ILE A 193 3.41 0.96 -23.32
N LEU A 194 3.71 2.25 -23.09
CA LEU A 194 3.16 3.37 -23.83
C LEU A 194 3.99 3.79 -25.05
N SER A 195 5.23 3.29 -25.20
CA SER A 195 6.10 3.51 -26.37
C SER A 195 5.67 2.66 -27.56
#